data_AF-A0A4Y2KKQ4-F1
#
_entry.id   AF-A0A4Y2KKQ4-F1
#
_cell.length_a   1.000
_cell.length_b   1.000
_cell.length_c   1.000
_cell.angle_alpha   90.00
_cell.angle_beta   90.00
_cell.angle_gamma   90.00
#
_symmetry.space_group_name_H-M   'P 1'
#
loop_
_entity.id
_entity.type
_entity.pdbx_description
1 polymer ?
#
loop_
_entity_poly.entity_id
_entity_poly.type
_entity_poly.pdbx_seq_one_letter_code
_entity_poly.pdbx_strand_id
1 'polypeptide(L)'
;MPWSILREKPTKTTAILQPVDQGVIESMKRRYRKQLLSKLLFEGNDNEEEEAACFIVQFWKALTLKDCVCMINEAWASVPEHTLKRSWRKLASCLENVDQSNDSGSVTVTELNGLLKQIPGCVNCKEETLVRG
;
A
#
# COMPACT_ATOMS: atom_id res chain seq x y z
N MET A 1 33.85 -3.42 -3.54
CA MET A 1 32.55 -2.86 -4.00
C MET A 1 31.64 -2.74 -2.78
N PRO A 2 31.55 -1.59 -2.10
CA PRO A 2 30.86 -1.49 -0.82
C PRO A 2 29.35 -1.32 -1.05
N TRP A 3 28.58 -2.21 -0.43
CA TRP A 3 27.11 -2.26 -0.42
C TRP A 3 26.48 -1.07 0.34
N SER A 4 27.27 -0.05 0.66
CA SER A 4 26.93 1.07 1.54
C SER A 4 26.09 2.16 0.86
N ILE A 5 25.94 2.13 -0.47
CA ILE A 5 25.21 3.18 -1.22
C ILE A 5 23.70 2.90 -1.29
N LEU A 6 23.24 1.67 -1.03
CA LEU A 6 21.82 1.29 -1.14
C LEU A 6 20.99 1.54 0.14
N ARG A 7 21.57 2.14 1.19
CA ARG A 7 20.90 2.33 2.49
C ARG A 7 20.87 3.79 2.95
N GLU A 8 20.55 4.71 2.06
CA GLU A 8 20.11 6.04 2.47
C GLU A 8 18.77 6.36 1.81
N LYS A 9 17.69 5.93 2.47
CA LYS A 9 16.35 6.46 2.22
C LYS A 9 16.24 7.74 3.06
N PRO A 10 15.97 8.93 2.49
CA PRO A 10 15.94 10.16 3.27
C PRO A 10 14.93 10.06 4.42
N THR A 11 15.44 10.21 5.64
CA THR A 11 14.85 9.73 6.91
C THR A 11 13.53 10.38 7.33
N LYS A 12 12.98 11.37 6.61
CA LYS A 12 11.73 12.04 7.03
C LYS A 12 10.79 12.50 5.90
N THR A 13 11.23 12.43 4.64
CA THR A 13 10.45 12.84 3.47
C THR A 13 9.72 11.67 2.79
N THR A 14 10.11 10.44 3.13
CA THR A 14 9.63 9.22 2.47
C THR A 14 8.10 9.07 2.54
N ALA A 15 7.46 9.32 3.68
CA ALA A 15 6.00 9.17 3.77
C ALA A 15 5.22 10.17 2.90
N ILE A 16 5.75 11.38 2.72
CA ILE A 16 5.11 12.41 1.88
C ILE A 16 5.25 12.05 0.39
N LEU A 17 6.43 11.58 -0.01
CA LEU A 17 6.75 11.21 -1.39
C LEU A 17 6.29 9.80 -1.78
N GLN A 18 5.93 8.96 -0.81
CA GLN A 18 5.38 7.63 -1.04
C GLN A 18 3.94 7.61 -0.56
N PRO A 19 2.99 7.87 -1.47
CA PRO A 19 1.58 7.89 -1.12
C PRO A 19 1.09 6.54 -0.53
N VAL A 20 1.72 5.43 -0.88
CA VAL A 20 1.47 4.10 -0.27
C VAL A 20 1.74 4.08 1.25
N ASP A 21 2.72 4.84 1.73
CA ASP A 21 3.06 4.98 3.15
C ASP A 21 2.09 5.94 3.88
N GLN A 22 1.17 6.61 3.17
CA GLN A 22 0.19 7.54 3.73
C GLN A 22 -1.14 6.88 4.09
N GLY A 23 -1.07 5.68 4.69
CA GLY A 23 -2.23 4.98 5.23
C GLY A 23 -2.83 3.91 4.31
N VAL A 24 -2.34 3.76 3.07
CA VAL A 24 -2.74 2.63 2.21
C VAL A 24 -2.23 1.31 2.81
N ILE A 25 -0.95 1.23 3.18
CA ILE A 25 -0.37 0.06 3.86
C ILE A 25 -1.10 -0.23 5.17
N GLU A 26 -1.39 0.80 5.96
CA GLU A 26 -2.07 0.63 7.24
C GLU A 26 -3.49 0.09 7.06
N SER A 27 -4.24 0.65 6.10
CA SER A 27 -5.58 0.18 5.74
C SER A 27 -5.56 -1.27 5.28
N MET A 28 -4.61 -1.63 4.40
CA MET A 28 -4.45 -3.00 3.92
C MET A 28 -4.09 -3.97 5.06
N LYS A 29 -3.14 -3.62 5.93
CA LYS A 29 -2.76 -4.43 7.11
C LYS A 29 -3.94 -4.65 8.05
N ARG A 30 -4.73 -3.59 8.31
CA ARG A 30 -5.92 -3.68 9.17
C ARG A 30 -6.96 -4.63 8.58
N ARG A 31 -7.18 -4.58 7.26
CA ARG A 31 -8.13 -5.44 6.55
C ARG A 31 -7.67 -6.89 6.53
N TYR A 32 -6.40 -7.13 6.25
CA TYR A 32 -5.79 -8.47 6.34
C TYR A 32 -5.97 -9.07 7.75
N ARG A 33 -5.63 -8.33 8.81
CA ARG A 33 -5.80 -8.80 10.20
C ARG A 33 -7.26 -9.11 10.52
N LYS A 34 -8.20 -8.28 10.06
CA LYS A 34 -9.63 -8.53 10.24
C LYS A 34 -10.05 -9.85 9.59
N GLN A 35 -9.66 -10.08 8.33
CA GLN A 35 -9.98 -11.32 7.63
C GLN A 35 -9.37 -12.55 8.32
N LEU A 36 -8.10 -12.45 8.73
CA LEU A 36 -7.42 -13.53 9.43
C LEU A 36 -8.12 -13.89 10.75
N LEU A 37 -8.50 -12.88 11.55
CA LEU A 37 -9.26 -13.08 12.78
C LEU A 37 -10.65 -13.66 12.50
N SER A 38 -11.32 -13.20 11.44
CA SER A 38 -12.62 -13.77 11.05
C SER A 38 -12.51 -15.24 10.66
N LYS A 39 -11.46 -15.65 9.94
CA LYS A 39 -11.21 -17.06 9.62
C LYS A 39 -10.95 -17.89 10.89
N LEU A 40 -10.07 -17.39 11.77
CA LEU A 40 -9.79 -18.04 13.04
C LEU A 40 -11.05 -18.23 13.90
N LEU A 41 -11.93 -17.23 13.97
CA LEU A 41 -13.17 -17.29 14.74
C LEU A 41 -14.25 -18.17 14.08
N PHE A 42 -14.26 -18.30 12.75
CA PHE A 42 -15.26 -19.09 12.03
C PHE A 42 -14.94 -20.60 12.06
N GLU A 43 -13.67 -20.97 12.09
CA GLU A 43 -13.24 -22.37 12.23
C GLU A 43 -13.26 -22.87 13.69
N GLY A 44 -13.33 -21.96 14.67
CA GLY A 44 -13.42 -22.28 16.09
C GLY A 44 -14.87 -22.54 16.50
N ASN A 45 -15.34 -23.78 16.29
CA ASN A 45 -16.65 -24.23 16.77
C ASN A 45 -16.61 -24.57 18.27
N ASP A 46 -17.59 -24.04 19.03
CA ASP A 46 -18.22 -24.45 20.32
C ASP A 46 -17.48 -25.27 21.39
N ASN A 47 -16.16 -25.47 21.31
CA ASN A 47 -15.45 -26.35 22.23
C ASN A 47 -14.89 -25.62 23.45
N GLU A 48 -14.86 -26.33 24.58
CA GLU A 48 -14.45 -25.87 25.92
C GLU A 48 -13.07 -25.18 25.91
N GLU A 49 -12.85 -24.25 26.85
CA GLU A 49 -11.69 -23.33 26.88
C GLU A 49 -10.30 -24.02 26.74
N GLU A 50 -10.17 -25.28 27.15
CA GLU A 50 -8.94 -26.07 26.99
C GLU A 50 -8.63 -26.44 25.52
N GLU A 51 -9.63 -26.52 24.65
CA GLU A 51 -9.45 -26.82 23.22
C GLU A 51 -9.06 -25.60 22.39
N ALA A 52 -9.33 -24.38 22.86
CA ALA A 52 -9.08 -23.16 22.11
C ALA A 52 -7.58 -22.95 21.78
N ALA A 53 -6.69 -23.26 22.72
CA ALA A 53 -5.25 -23.16 22.50
C ALA A 53 -4.76 -24.17 21.45
N CYS A 54 -5.27 -25.41 21.51
CA CYS A 54 -4.98 -26.45 20.52
C CYS A 54 -5.48 -26.03 19.14
N PHE A 55 -6.70 -25.51 19.07
CA PHE A 55 -7.32 -25.01 17.85
C PHE A 55 -6.51 -23.88 17.19
N ILE A 56 -6.07 -22.87 17.96
CA ILE A 56 -5.22 -21.79 17.43
C ILE A 56 -3.95 -22.37 16.80
N VAL A 57 -3.30 -23.32 17.48
CA VAL A 57 -2.09 -23.98 16.95
C VAL A 57 -2.38 -24.74 15.65
N GLN A 58 -3.50 -25.45 15.57
CA GLN A 58 -3.90 -26.17 14.36
C GLN A 58 -4.21 -25.22 13.21
N PHE A 59 -4.92 -24.12 13.46
CA PHE A 59 -5.20 -23.08 12.47
C PHE A 59 -3.92 -22.54 11.84
N TRP A 60 -2.93 -22.14 12.66
CA TRP A 60 -1.66 -21.62 12.14
C TRP A 60 -0.85 -22.67 11.37
N LYS A 61 -0.96 -23.95 11.71
CA LYS A 61 -0.33 -25.06 10.96
C LYS A 61 -1.02 -25.32 9.62
N ALA A 62 -2.33 -25.12 9.56
CA ALA A 62 -3.11 -25.31 8.34
C ALA A 62 -2.99 -24.12 7.36
N LEU A 63 -2.64 -22.93 7.86
CA LEU A 63 -2.55 -21.72 7.05
C LEU A 63 -1.45 -21.82 5.99
N THR A 64 -1.84 -21.76 4.71
CA THR A 64 -0.89 -21.89 3.60
C THR A 64 -0.45 -20.53 3.05
N LEU A 65 0.67 -20.52 2.30
CA LEU A 65 1.11 -19.32 1.58
C LEU A 65 0.06 -18.86 0.56
N LYS A 66 -0.66 -19.80 -0.07
CA LYS A 66 -1.76 -19.49 -0.99
C LYS A 66 -2.86 -18.70 -0.28
N ASP A 67 -3.25 -19.12 0.93
CA ASP A 67 -4.24 -18.41 1.73
C ASP A 67 -3.78 -16.99 2.07
N CYS A 68 -2.50 -16.83 2.43
CA CYS A 68 -1.90 -15.52 2.69
C CYS A 68 -1.99 -14.59 1.46
N VAL A 69 -1.65 -15.10 0.27
CA VAL A 69 -1.73 -14.32 -0.98
C VAL A 69 -3.18 -13.94 -1.31
N CYS A 70 -4.13 -14.87 -1.15
CA CYS A 70 -5.55 -14.59 -1.34
C CYS A 70 -6.05 -13.52 -0.36
N MET A 71 -5.69 -13.61 0.93
CA MET A 71 -6.05 -12.60 1.93
C MET A 71 -5.43 -11.23 1.63
N ILE A 72 -4.19 -11.17 1.11
CA ILE A 72 -3.59 -9.91 0.67
C ILE A 72 -4.38 -9.32 -0.50
N ASN A 73 -4.75 -10.13 -1.49
CA ASN A 73 -5.53 -9.69 -2.63
C ASN A 73 -6.90 -9.14 -2.20
N GLU A 74 -7.62 -9.85 -1.33
CA GLU A 74 -8.90 -9.41 -0.78
C GLU A 74 -8.75 -8.15 0.09
N ALA A 75 -7.70 -8.08 0.91
CA ALA A 75 -7.41 -6.92 1.73
C ALA A 75 -7.15 -5.67 0.87
N TRP A 76 -6.40 -5.81 -0.23
CA TRP A 76 -6.15 -4.76 -1.21
C TRP A 76 -7.43 -4.33 -1.93
N ALA A 77 -8.20 -5.29 -2.46
CA ALA A 77 -9.46 -5.01 -3.16
C ALA A 77 -10.49 -4.31 -2.27
N SER A 78 -10.44 -4.53 -0.96
CA SER A 78 -11.34 -3.87 -0.01
C SER A 78 -10.85 -2.48 0.46
N VAL A 79 -9.65 -2.03 0.07
CA VAL A 79 -9.19 -0.66 0.38
C VAL A 79 -10.12 0.35 -0.31
N PRO A 80 -10.72 1.31 0.43
CA PRO A 80 -11.64 2.25 -0.17
C PRO A 80 -10.93 3.23 -1.11
N GLU A 81 -11.58 3.57 -2.21
CA GLU A 81 -11.04 4.53 -3.19
C GLU A 81 -10.69 5.90 -2.54
N HIS A 82 -11.52 6.37 -1.59
CA HIS A 82 -11.23 7.62 -0.89
C HIS A 82 -9.95 7.57 -0.05
N THR A 83 -9.55 6.38 0.43
CA THR A 83 -8.29 6.18 1.14
C THR A 83 -7.13 6.37 0.16
N LEU A 84 -7.20 5.75 -1.02
CA LEU A 84 -6.22 5.91 -2.10
C LEU A 84 -6.09 7.38 -2.54
N LYS A 85 -7.23 8.05 -2.80
CA LYS A 85 -7.25 9.48 -3.14
C LYS A 85 -6.66 10.36 -2.03
N ARG A 86 -6.94 10.06 -0.76
CA ARG A 86 -6.41 10.82 0.38
C ARG A 86 -4.90 10.66 0.51
N SER A 87 -4.37 9.47 0.27
CA SER A 87 -2.92 9.24 0.29
C SER A 87 -2.18 10.00 -0.82
N TRP A 88 -2.84 10.35 -1.92
CA TRP A 88 -2.20 11.08 -3.02
C TRP A 88 -2.29 12.60 -2.80
N ARG A 89 -3.25 13.07 -1.98
CA ARG A 89 -3.43 14.50 -1.69
C ARG A 89 -2.22 15.15 -1.04
N LYS A 90 -1.50 14.48 -0.11
CA LYS A 90 -0.33 15.13 0.50
C LYS A 90 0.81 15.29 -0.51
N LEU A 91 0.95 14.35 -1.44
CA LEU A 91 1.93 14.46 -2.52
C LEU A 91 1.55 15.61 -3.47
N ALA A 92 0.28 15.71 -3.85
CA ALA A 92 -0.22 16.84 -4.63
C ALA A 92 0.02 18.19 -3.92
N SER A 93 -0.27 18.30 -2.62
CA SER A 93 0.00 19.53 -1.88
C SER A 93 1.49 19.85 -1.74
N CYS A 94 2.36 18.85 -1.68
CA CYS A 94 3.80 19.08 -1.68
C CYS A 94 4.33 19.53 -3.03
N LEU A 95 3.62 19.23 -4.11
CA LEU A 95 3.90 19.72 -5.45
C LEU A 95 3.53 21.19 -5.58
N GLU A 96 2.34 21.57 -5.10
CA GLU A 96 1.83 22.95 -5.15
C GLU A 96 2.69 23.94 -4.33
N ASN A 97 3.34 23.49 -3.26
CA ASN A 97 4.24 24.33 -2.46
C ASN A 97 5.61 24.62 -3.13
N VAL A 98 5.93 23.95 -4.25
CA VAL A 98 7.10 24.28 -5.07
C VAL A 98 6.83 25.46 -6.01
N ASP A 99 5.54 25.78 -6.25
CA ASP A 99 5.07 26.80 -7.19
C ASP A 99 4.63 28.11 -6.52
N GLN A 100 5.15 28.47 -5.34
CA GLN A 100 5.05 29.88 -4.86
C GLN A 100 5.93 30.87 -5.67
N SER A 101 6.12 30.59 -6.97
CA SER A 101 6.30 31.58 -8.02
C SER A 101 5.12 31.47 -9.00
N ASN A 102 4.02 32.12 -8.61
CA ASN A 102 2.93 32.66 -9.42
C ASN A 102 2.01 31.74 -10.25
N ASP A 103 0.74 31.88 -9.86
CA ASP A 103 -0.48 31.93 -10.67
C ASP A 103 -1.34 30.66 -10.78
N SER A 104 -2.63 30.95 -10.64
CA SER A 104 -3.78 30.10 -10.50
C SER A 104 -4.02 29.24 -11.74
N GLY A 105 -4.14 27.93 -11.54
CA GLY A 105 -4.81 27.07 -12.51
C GLY A 105 -4.28 25.66 -12.52
N SER A 106 -5.07 24.73 -12.00
CA SER A 106 -5.07 23.28 -12.32
C SER A 106 -3.75 22.73 -12.88
N VAL A 107 -2.95 22.11 -12.01
CA VAL A 107 -1.74 21.36 -12.40
C VAL A 107 -2.08 20.46 -13.60
N THR A 108 -1.46 20.75 -14.74
CA THR A 108 -1.72 20.06 -16.00
C THR A 108 -1.04 18.68 -15.98
N VAL A 109 -1.58 17.70 -16.70
CA VAL A 109 -0.98 16.34 -16.81
C VAL A 109 0.49 16.40 -17.26
N THR A 110 0.84 17.43 -18.02
CA THR A 110 2.19 17.74 -18.47
C THR A 110 3.15 18.14 -17.34
N GLU A 111 2.69 18.89 -16.33
CA GLU A 111 3.50 19.25 -15.16
C GLU A 111 3.71 18.05 -14.25
N LEU A 112 2.67 17.23 -14.03
CA LEU A 112 2.79 15.97 -13.31
C LEU A 112 3.81 15.04 -13.96
N ASN A 113 3.81 14.94 -15.29
CA ASN A 113 4.80 14.15 -16.04
C ASN A 113 6.23 14.70 -15.90
N GLY A 114 6.39 16.02 -15.84
CA GLY A 114 7.69 16.66 -15.58
C GLY A 114 8.26 16.27 -14.21
N LEU A 115 7.39 16.17 -13.20
CA LEU A 115 7.77 15.87 -11.83
C LEU A 115 7.96 14.36 -11.61
N LEU A 116 7.17 13.53 -12.30
CA LEU A 116 7.34 12.08 -12.31
C LEU A 116 8.75 11.70 -12.83
N LYS A 117 9.24 12.40 -13.86
CA LYS A 117 10.60 12.22 -14.41
C LYS A 117 11.73 12.55 -13.43
N GLN A 118 11.45 13.32 -12.37
CA GLN A 118 12.43 13.64 -11.32
C GLN A 118 12.58 12.52 -10.28
N ILE A 119 11.65 11.56 -10.24
CA ILE A 119 11.76 10.39 -9.37
C ILE A 119 12.74 9.40 -10.01
N PRO A 120 13.86 9.06 -9.33
CA PRO A 120 14.81 8.06 -9.85
C PRO A 120 14.08 6.75 -10.13
N GLY A 121 14.15 6.27 -11.39
CA GLY A 121 13.49 5.03 -11.83
C GLY A 121 12.16 5.21 -12.58
N CYS A 122 11.64 6.43 -12.73
CA CYS A 122 10.38 6.67 -13.45
C CYS A 122 10.55 6.98 -14.96
N VAL A 123 11.78 7.10 -15.44
CA VAL A 123 12.11 7.57 -16.80
C VAL A 123 11.67 6.60 -17.91
N ASN A 124 11.27 5.35 -17.59
CA ASN A 124 10.97 4.30 -18.57
C ASN A 124 9.58 3.64 -18.44
N CYS A 125 8.62 4.24 -17.74
CA CYS A 125 7.23 3.77 -17.82
C CYS A 125 6.65 4.14 -19.20
N LYS A 126 6.98 3.35 -20.22
CA LYS A 126 6.31 3.42 -21.51
C LYS A 126 4.85 3.08 -21.30
N GLU A 127 4.00 3.93 -21.86
CA GLU A 127 2.56 3.81 -21.94
C GLU A 127 2.19 2.72 -22.96
N GLU A 128 2.68 1.50 -22.75
CA GLU A 128 2.46 0.36 -23.64
C GLU A 128 2.05 -0.87 -22.84
N THR A 129 0.79 -0.88 -22.41
CA THR A 129 -0.12 -2.03 -22.56
C THR A 129 -1.54 -1.58 -22.20
N LEU A 130 -2.18 -0.85 -23.12
CA LEU A 130 -3.62 -0.65 -23.08
C LEU A 130 -4.26 -0.90 -24.45
N VAL A 131 -3.72 -1.83 -25.26
CA VAL A 131 -4.46 -2.48 -26.34
C VAL A 131 -3.89 -3.89 -26.61
N ARG A 132 -4.50 -4.93 -26.00
CA ARG A 132 -4.71 -6.32 -26.49
C ARG A 132 -4.59 -7.36 -25.37
N GLY A 133 -5.65 -8.16 -25.22
CA GLY A 133 -5.67 -9.43 -24.50
C GLY A 133 -6.80 -9.50 -23.50
#